data_AF-A0A7X5FCX6-F1
#
_entry.id   AF-A0A7X5FCX6-F1
#
_cell.length_a   1.000
_cell.length_b   1.000
_cell.length_c   1.000
_cell.angle_alpha   90.00
_cell.angle_beta   90.00
_cell.angle_gamma   90.00
#
_symmetry.space_group_name_H-M   'P 1'
#
loop_
_entity.id
_entity.type
_entity.pdbx_description
1 polymer ?
#
loop_
_entity_poly.entity_id
_entity_poly.type
_entity_poly.pdbx_seq_one_letter_code
_entity_poly.pdbx_strand_id
1 'polypeptide(L)'
;MKIFQYSCKESNKIDTRQAEAVLRKKPDVIFFEAPFDNKDVELFNKFPINKKPFGKVKQYQKMLLKVSKKYRWVKSDILVFDNIVKLWKSGHDVKLYNVDGPSGLLKITIDNGWNRLDLPKRRGVHFGWWVYIYLREKVMSDNISKIIKKLPDDTVVLVFLQKFHWLNVKYQLQNKNKKDIFKYYFGKFKGVSISNINKTVDERCPKKLIKFWNKYSKLI
;
A
#
# COMPACT_ATOMS: atom_id res chain seq x y z
N MET A 1 15.22 3.64 -13.49
CA MET A 1 14.94 3.15 -12.12
C MET A 1 14.59 1.68 -12.18
N LYS A 2 15.01 0.86 -11.20
CA LYS A 2 14.71 -0.59 -11.17
C LYS A 2 13.68 -0.89 -10.07
N ILE A 3 12.45 -1.18 -10.46
CA ILE A 3 11.33 -1.43 -9.53
C ILE A 3 10.97 -2.91 -9.50
N PHE A 4 11.01 -3.54 -8.32
CA PHE A 4 10.63 -4.95 -8.14
C PHE A 4 9.51 -5.07 -7.10
N GLN A 5 8.43 -5.76 -7.46
CA GLN A 5 7.32 -6.01 -6.54
C GLN A 5 7.34 -7.43 -5.99
N TYR A 6 7.11 -7.55 -4.68
CA TYR A 6 6.96 -8.82 -3.98
C TYR A 6 5.72 -8.75 -3.08
N SER A 7 4.73 -9.59 -3.35
CA SER A 7 3.52 -9.71 -2.53
C SER A 7 3.73 -10.76 -1.44
N CYS A 8 3.44 -10.41 -0.20
CA CYS A 8 3.29 -11.38 0.89
C CYS A 8 2.05 -12.26 0.65
N LYS A 9 2.16 -13.56 0.92
CA LYS A 9 1.04 -14.50 0.98
C LYS A 9 0.52 -14.56 2.41
N GLU A 10 -0.69 -14.03 2.61
CA GLU A 10 -1.41 -14.17 3.88
C GLU A 10 -1.86 -15.62 4.07
N SER A 11 -1.06 -16.39 4.79
CA SER A 11 -1.30 -17.81 5.03
C SER A 11 -0.71 -18.24 6.38
N ASN A 12 -0.96 -19.48 6.78
CA ASN A 12 -0.32 -20.06 7.97
C ASN A 12 1.18 -20.32 7.81
N LYS A 13 1.73 -20.16 6.60
CA LYS A 13 3.18 -20.28 6.34
C LYS A 13 3.83 -18.89 6.35
N ILE A 14 5.08 -18.85 6.82
CA ILE A 14 5.91 -17.65 6.77
C ILE A 14 6.37 -17.48 5.33
N ASP A 15 6.19 -16.29 4.75
CA ASP A 15 6.57 -15.99 3.37
C ASP A 15 7.87 -15.19 3.34
N THR A 16 8.96 -15.85 2.98
CA THR A 16 10.30 -15.27 3.04
C THR A 16 10.66 -14.42 1.82
N ARG A 17 9.83 -14.41 0.77
CA ARG A 17 10.20 -13.82 -0.53
C ARG A 17 10.53 -12.32 -0.46
N GLN A 18 9.80 -11.56 0.37
CA GLN A 18 10.10 -10.15 0.60
C GLN A 18 11.42 -9.98 1.34
N ALA A 19 11.67 -10.77 2.39
CA ALA A 19 12.90 -10.73 3.17
C ALA A 19 14.12 -11.11 2.33
N GLU A 20 14.03 -12.17 1.54
CA GLU A 20 15.07 -12.60 0.60
C GLU A 20 15.36 -11.53 -0.46
N ALA A 21 14.32 -10.85 -0.96
CA ALA A 21 14.47 -9.77 -1.92
C ALA A 21 15.28 -8.60 -1.37
N VAL A 22 15.17 -8.28 -0.06
CA VAL A 22 15.96 -7.21 0.58
C VAL A 22 17.46 -7.50 0.42
N LEU A 23 17.94 -8.68 0.80
CA LEU A 23 19.36 -9.00 0.71
C LEU A 23 19.84 -9.20 -0.73
N ARG A 24 19.01 -9.81 -1.57
CA ARG A 24 19.37 -10.11 -2.97
C ARG A 24 19.45 -8.84 -3.83
N LYS A 25 18.51 -7.91 -3.64
CA LYS A 25 18.41 -6.70 -4.47
C LYS A 25 19.15 -5.50 -3.87
N LYS A 26 19.43 -5.52 -2.55
CA LYS A 26 20.07 -4.42 -1.81
C LYS A 26 19.43 -3.06 -2.19
N PRO A 27 18.12 -2.88 -1.95
CA PRO A 27 17.41 -1.72 -2.46
C PRO A 27 17.81 -0.44 -1.74
N ASP A 28 17.70 0.70 -2.41
CA ASP A 28 17.83 2.02 -1.79
C ASP A 28 16.50 2.44 -1.16
N VAL A 29 15.36 1.95 -1.70
CA VAL A 29 14.03 2.32 -1.24
C VAL A 29 13.11 1.10 -1.13
N ILE A 30 12.30 1.04 -0.08
CA ILE A 30 11.22 0.07 0.10
C ILE A 30 9.89 0.80 0.35
N PHE A 31 8.88 0.48 -0.45
CA PHE A 31 7.48 0.91 -0.24
C PHE A 31 6.68 -0.17 0.46
N PHE A 32 6.10 0.17 1.61
CA PHE A 32 5.24 -0.71 2.40
C PHE A 32 3.76 -0.35 2.25
N GLU A 33 2.92 -1.37 2.32
CA GLU A 33 1.50 -1.26 2.65
C GLU A 33 1.35 -1.53 4.15
N ALA A 34 1.70 -0.56 4.99
CA ALA A 34 1.54 -0.71 6.42
C ALA A 34 0.19 -0.14 6.86
N PRO A 35 -0.67 -0.91 7.55
CA PRO A 35 -1.88 -0.36 8.11
C PRO A 35 -1.50 0.72 9.15
N PHE A 36 -2.38 1.71 9.31
CA PHE A 36 -2.30 2.84 10.24
C PHE A 36 -1.48 4.04 9.75
N ASP A 37 -1.71 5.22 10.36
CA ASP A 37 -0.94 6.47 10.20
C ASP A 37 0.52 6.33 10.68
N ASN A 38 1.09 5.13 10.53
CA ASN A 38 2.33 4.68 11.06
C ASN A 38 3.46 5.24 10.20
N LYS A 39 3.71 6.52 10.38
CA LYS A 39 4.93 7.21 9.96
C LYS A 39 6.18 6.62 10.63
N ASP A 40 6.02 5.61 11.50
CA ASP A 40 7.10 4.93 12.22
C ASP A 40 8.14 4.30 11.27
N VAL A 41 7.75 3.82 10.08
CA VAL A 41 8.76 3.32 9.13
C VAL A 41 9.56 4.45 8.50
N GLU A 42 8.94 5.60 8.27
CA GLU A 42 9.63 6.79 7.72
C GLU A 42 10.51 7.48 8.76
N LEU A 43 10.26 7.26 10.06
CA LEU A 43 11.12 7.76 11.14
C LEU A 43 12.58 7.36 10.92
N PHE A 44 12.83 6.14 10.42
CA PHE A 44 14.19 5.65 10.16
C PHE A 44 14.92 6.44 9.06
N ASN A 45 14.19 7.14 8.18
CA ASN A 45 14.79 7.94 7.11
C ASN A 45 15.47 9.20 7.63
N LYS A 46 15.09 9.68 8.83
CA LYS A 46 15.66 10.88 9.46
C LYS A 46 17.05 10.66 10.06
N PHE A 47 17.43 9.40 10.26
CA PHE A 47 18.72 9.04 10.85
C PHE A 47 19.72 8.68 9.76
N PRO A 48 20.97 9.16 9.84
CA PRO A 48 22.04 8.69 8.97
C PRO A 48 22.32 7.21 9.27
N ILE A 49 22.98 6.55 8.31
CA ILE A 49 23.20 5.10 8.33
C ILE A 49 23.89 4.58 9.60
N ASN A 50 24.86 5.34 10.12
CA ASN A 50 25.62 5.02 11.32
C ASN A 50 24.89 5.34 12.64
N LYS A 51 23.72 6.02 12.59
CA LYS A 51 22.90 6.37 13.76
C LYS A 51 21.47 5.83 13.68
N LYS A 52 21.24 4.78 12.88
CA LYS A 52 19.91 4.15 12.80
C LYS A 52 19.46 3.68 14.20
N PRO A 53 18.22 3.97 14.63
CA PRO A 53 17.76 3.63 15.97
C PRO A 53 17.35 2.16 16.05
N PHE A 54 18.31 1.24 16.11
CA PHE A 54 18.06 -0.21 16.16
C PHE A 54 17.16 -0.65 17.32
N GLY A 55 17.15 0.09 18.43
CA GLY A 55 16.22 -0.13 19.55
C GLY A 55 14.75 0.02 19.14
N LYS A 56 14.43 0.95 18.24
CA LYS A 56 13.07 1.13 17.69
C LYS A 56 12.67 -0.03 16.79
N VAL A 57 13.60 -0.56 15.99
CA VAL A 57 13.36 -1.78 15.20
C VAL A 57 13.00 -2.95 16.12
N LYS A 58 13.77 -3.16 17.19
CA LYS A 58 13.48 -4.23 18.18
C LYS A 58 12.10 -4.05 18.84
N GLN A 59 11.71 -2.82 19.16
CA GLN A 59 10.37 -2.54 19.72
C GLN A 59 9.27 -2.91 18.72
N TYR A 60 9.44 -2.53 17.45
CA TYR A 60 8.51 -2.88 16.38
C TYR A 60 8.42 -4.40 16.15
N GLN A 61 9.56 -5.10 16.10
CA GLN A 61 9.59 -6.56 15.99
C GLN A 61 8.90 -7.25 17.16
N LYS A 62 9.05 -6.76 18.40
CA LYS A 62 8.30 -7.27 19.57
C LYS A 62 6.79 -7.11 19.40
N MET A 63 6.33 -5.98 18.85
CA MET A 63 4.91 -5.79 18.52
C MET A 63 4.45 -6.79 17.46
N LEU A 64 5.20 -6.94 16.36
CA LEU A 64 4.90 -7.90 15.30
C LEU A 64 4.84 -9.34 15.82
N LEU A 65 5.73 -9.73 16.74
CA LEU A 65 5.69 -11.03 17.39
C LEU A 65 4.36 -11.27 18.13
N LYS A 66 3.84 -10.26 18.84
CA LYS A 66 2.53 -10.35 19.51
C LYS A 66 1.40 -10.52 18.49
N VAL A 67 1.40 -9.71 17.43
CA VAL A 67 0.39 -9.81 16.35
C VAL A 67 0.47 -11.16 15.64
N SER A 68 1.68 -11.72 15.49
CA SER A 68 1.90 -13.00 14.80
C SER A 68 1.26 -14.21 15.49
N LYS A 69 0.88 -14.09 16.77
CA LYS A 69 0.09 -15.11 17.48
C LYS A 69 -1.30 -15.30 16.85
N LYS A 70 -1.87 -14.21 16.32
CA LYS A 70 -3.16 -14.23 15.62
C LYS A 70 -3.00 -14.38 14.11
N TYR A 71 -1.99 -13.72 13.54
CA TYR A 71 -1.77 -13.66 12.09
C TYR A 71 -0.35 -14.13 11.75
N ARG A 72 -0.16 -15.43 11.51
CA ARG A 72 1.17 -16.05 11.40
C ARG A 72 2.06 -15.46 10.30
N TRP A 73 1.46 -14.99 9.20
CA TRP A 73 2.17 -14.34 8.10
C TRP A 73 2.92 -13.07 8.52
N VAL A 74 2.54 -12.41 9.62
CA VAL A 74 3.21 -11.21 10.16
C VAL A 74 4.65 -11.50 10.60
N LYS A 75 5.03 -12.76 10.83
CA LYS A 75 6.44 -13.13 11.06
C LYS A 75 7.34 -12.80 9.85
N SER A 76 6.78 -12.71 8.66
CA SER A 76 7.51 -12.35 7.44
C SER A 76 8.08 -10.93 7.53
N ASP A 77 7.35 -10.00 8.14
CA ASP A 77 7.78 -8.60 8.32
C ASP A 77 8.97 -8.52 9.27
N ILE A 78 9.04 -9.39 10.28
CA ILE A 78 10.19 -9.46 11.20
C ILE A 78 11.47 -9.76 10.41
N LEU A 79 11.42 -10.75 9.52
CA LEU A 79 12.54 -11.15 8.68
C LEU A 79 12.94 -10.04 7.68
N VAL A 80 11.97 -9.31 7.15
CA VAL A 80 12.22 -8.12 6.32
C VAL A 80 13.04 -7.10 7.10
N PHE A 81 12.62 -6.75 8.32
CA PHE A 81 13.34 -5.79 9.16
C PHE A 81 14.71 -6.30 9.62
N ASP A 82 14.87 -7.59 9.89
CA ASP A 82 16.18 -8.19 10.18
C ASP A 82 17.16 -7.97 9.02
N ASN A 83 16.69 -8.17 7.79
CA ASN A 83 17.52 -8.00 6.60
C ASN A 83 17.79 -6.53 6.28
N ILE A 84 16.84 -5.62 6.54
CA ILE A 84 17.09 -4.17 6.47
C ILE A 84 18.18 -3.76 7.47
N VAL A 85 18.13 -4.26 8.71
CA VAL A 85 19.15 -3.99 9.73
C VAL A 85 20.52 -4.52 9.31
N LYS A 86 20.60 -5.71 8.68
CA LYS A 86 21.86 -6.22 8.12
C LYS A 86 22.44 -5.28 7.08
N LEU A 87 21.62 -4.78 6.15
CA LEU A 87 22.05 -3.80 5.15
C LEU A 87 22.55 -2.51 5.81
N TRP A 88 21.81 -1.99 6.80
CA TRP A 88 22.23 -0.80 7.53
C TRP A 88 23.58 -0.97 8.24
N LYS A 89 23.79 -2.11 8.90
CA LYS A 89 25.07 -2.44 9.55
C LYS A 89 26.23 -2.56 8.56
N SER A 90 25.95 -2.97 7.32
CA SER A 90 26.95 -3.03 6.24
C SER A 90 27.18 -1.68 5.52
N GLY A 91 26.55 -0.59 5.99
CA GLY A 91 26.72 0.73 5.40
C GLY A 91 25.76 1.06 4.24
N HIS A 92 24.81 0.18 3.92
CA HIS A 92 23.83 0.40 2.85
C HIS A 92 22.54 1.03 3.39
N ASP A 93 22.28 2.30 3.06
CA ASP A 93 21.14 3.06 3.61
C ASP A 93 19.83 2.83 2.85
N VAL A 94 19.06 1.84 3.32
CA VAL A 94 17.69 1.60 2.84
C VAL A 94 16.73 2.63 3.41
N LYS A 95 16.03 3.38 2.56
CA LYS A 95 14.91 4.27 2.93
C LYS A 95 13.59 3.53 2.88
N LEU A 96 12.72 3.78 3.87
CA LEU A 96 11.45 3.07 4.05
C LEU A 96 10.30 4.07 3.95
N TYR A 97 9.28 3.79 3.16
CA TYR A 97 8.08 4.64 3.08
C TYR A 97 6.81 3.81 3.23
N ASN A 98 5.84 4.33 3.99
CA ASN A 98 4.49 3.80 3.95
C ASN A 98 3.71 4.54 2.87
N VAL A 99 3.17 3.81 1.90
CA VAL A 99 2.43 4.43 0.80
C VAL A 99 0.92 4.26 0.94
N ASP A 100 0.44 3.55 1.97
CA ASP A 100 -0.98 3.24 2.15
C ASP A 100 -1.87 4.49 2.37
N GLY A 101 -3.18 4.28 2.29
CA GLY A 101 -4.20 5.29 2.58
C GLY A 101 -4.27 5.68 4.06
N PRO A 102 -4.86 6.85 4.37
CA PRO A 102 -5.03 7.30 5.75
C PRO A 102 -5.90 6.32 6.55
N SER A 103 -5.64 6.21 7.86
CA SER A 103 -6.32 5.25 8.73
C SER A 103 -7.86 5.31 8.66
N GLY A 104 -8.42 6.53 8.54
CA GLY A 104 -9.86 6.74 8.39
C GLY A 104 -10.45 6.13 7.11
N LEU A 105 -9.69 6.09 6.01
CA LEU A 105 -10.10 5.41 4.78
C LEU A 105 -10.03 3.90 4.98
N LEU A 106 -8.93 3.39 5.56
CA LEU A 106 -8.73 1.96 5.78
C LEU A 106 -9.80 1.33 6.69
N LYS A 107 -10.28 2.06 7.70
CA LYS A 107 -11.35 1.58 8.61
C LYS A 107 -12.70 1.39 7.91
N ILE A 108 -12.96 2.05 6.78
CA ILE A 108 -14.25 1.95 6.08
C ILE A 108 -14.55 0.51 5.66
N THR A 109 -13.55 -0.27 5.27
CA THR A 109 -13.79 -1.68 4.89
C THR A 109 -14.17 -2.55 6.07
N ILE A 110 -13.66 -2.25 7.26
CA ILE A 110 -14.04 -2.94 8.50
C ILE A 110 -15.47 -2.53 8.87
N ASP A 111 -15.74 -1.23 8.93
CA ASP A 111 -17.04 -0.65 9.33
C ASP A 111 -18.20 -1.14 8.44
N ASN A 112 -17.94 -1.44 7.17
CA ASN A 112 -18.96 -1.86 6.20
C ASN A 112 -18.91 -3.36 5.86
N GLY A 113 -18.10 -4.15 6.59
CA GLY A 113 -18.00 -5.59 6.36
C GLY A 113 -17.41 -5.99 5.01
N TRP A 114 -16.75 -5.09 4.28
CA TRP A 114 -16.18 -5.37 2.97
C TRP A 114 -14.89 -6.19 3.00
N ASN A 115 -14.33 -6.42 4.18
CA ASN A 115 -13.20 -7.33 4.37
C ASN A 115 -13.60 -8.80 4.46
N ARG A 116 -14.91 -9.12 4.45
CA ARG A 116 -15.35 -10.51 4.52
C ARG A 116 -14.86 -11.29 3.28
N LEU A 117 -14.44 -12.53 3.53
CA LEU A 117 -13.85 -13.41 2.51
C LEU A 117 -14.89 -13.95 1.50
N ASP A 118 -16.18 -13.90 1.86
CA ASP A 118 -17.31 -14.37 1.07
C ASP A 118 -17.78 -13.36 0.00
N LEU A 119 -17.29 -12.12 0.02
CA LEU A 119 -17.67 -11.12 -0.97
C LEU A 119 -16.89 -11.32 -2.29
N PRO A 120 -17.55 -11.42 -3.45
CA PRO A 120 -16.86 -11.48 -4.73
C PRO A 120 -16.08 -10.19 -4.99
N LYS A 121 -14.76 -10.25 -4.85
CA LYS A 121 -13.82 -9.12 -5.08
C LYS A 121 -13.57 -8.84 -6.58
N ARG A 122 -14.58 -9.06 -7.43
CA ARG A 122 -14.50 -8.87 -8.89
C ARG A 122 -15.03 -7.49 -9.29
N ARG A 123 -14.43 -6.89 -10.33
CA ARG A 123 -14.92 -5.63 -10.95
C ARG A 123 -16.37 -5.75 -11.38
N GLY A 124 -17.19 -4.78 -10.99
CA GLY A 124 -18.62 -4.70 -11.35
C GLY A 124 -19.59 -5.28 -10.33
N VAL A 125 -19.12 -5.87 -9.21
CA VAL A 125 -20.01 -6.54 -8.24
C VAL A 125 -20.39 -5.65 -7.06
N HIS A 126 -19.42 -5.00 -6.42
CA HIS A 126 -19.66 -4.16 -5.24
C HIS A 126 -19.20 -2.72 -5.49
N PHE A 127 -20.14 -1.84 -5.87
CA PHE A 127 -19.81 -0.48 -6.26
C PHE A 127 -19.05 0.30 -5.17
N GLY A 128 -19.59 0.34 -3.94
CA GLY A 128 -18.93 1.03 -2.82
C GLY A 128 -17.53 0.46 -2.50
N TRP A 129 -17.35 -0.86 -2.60
CA TRP A 129 -16.02 -1.46 -2.42
C TRP A 129 -15.04 -1.02 -3.52
N TRP A 130 -15.48 -0.97 -4.78
CA TRP A 130 -14.64 -0.48 -5.88
C TRP A 130 -14.34 1.02 -5.79
N VAL A 131 -15.26 1.82 -5.23
CA VAL A 131 -14.98 3.22 -4.87
C VAL A 131 -13.89 3.29 -3.81
N TYR A 132 -13.96 2.47 -2.77
CA TYR A 132 -12.90 2.37 -1.76
C TYR A 132 -11.56 1.93 -2.35
N ILE A 133 -11.55 0.89 -3.18
CA ILE A 133 -10.34 0.38 -3.84
C ILE A 133 -9.69 1.48 -4.70
N TYR A 134 -10.49 2.16 -5.54
CA TYR A 134 -10.01 3.28 -6.34
C TYR A 134 -9.36 4.37 -5.47
N LEU A 135 -10.01 4.79 -4.38
CA LEU A 135 -9.51 5.86 -3.51
C LEU A 135 -8.23 5.45 -2.79
N ARG A 136 -8.16 4.22 -2.25
CA ARG A 136 -6.96 3.72 -1.56
C ARG A 136 -5.76 3.70 -2.51
N GLU A 137 -5.96 3.15 -3.71
CA GLU A 137 -4.92 3.04 -4.72
C GLU A 137 -4.55 4.38 -5.33
N LYS A 138 -5.50 5.33 -5.37
CA LYS A 138 -5.24 6.70 -5.78
C LYS A 138 -4.27 7.36 -4.80
N VAL A 139 -4.50 7.22 -3.49
CA VAL A 139 -3.59 7.73 -2.45
C VAL A 139 -2.22 7.06 -2.56
N MET A 140 -2.17 5.73 -2.70
CA MET A 140 -0.90 5.01 -2.89
C MET A 140 -0.12 5.49 -4.11
N SER A 141 -0.79 5.66 -5.25
CA SER A 141 -0.17 6.14 -6.49
C SER A 141 0.35 7.57 -6.36
N ASP A 142 -0.40 8.47 -5.68
CA ASP A 142 0.02 9.85 -5.44
C ASP A 142 1.23 9.89 -4.49
N ASN A 143 1.26 9.06 -3.46
CA ASN A 143 2.39 8.95 -2.52
C ASN A 143 3.65 8.42 -3.22
N ILE A 144 3.53 7.30 -3.95
CA ILE A 144 4.64 6.73 -4.73
C ILE A 144 5.16 7.74 -5.75
N SER A 145 4.27 8.42 -6.48
CA SER A 145 4.66 9.43 -7.47
C SER A 145 5.46 10.57 -6.85
N LYS A 146 5.06 11.03 -5.66
CA LYS A 146 5.78 12.11 -4.94
C LYS A 146 7.17 11.68 -4.49
N ILE A 147 7.34 10.42 -4.10
CA ILE A 147 8.64 9.90 -3.67
C ILE A 147 9.54 9.65 -4.89
N ILE A 148 9.05 8.92 -5.90
CA ILE A 148 9.82 8.55 -7.11
C ILE A 148 10.39 9.78 -7.82
N LYS A 149 9.63 10.88 -7.92
CA LYS A 149 10.10 12.13 -8.55
C LYS A 149 11.37 12.74 -7.92
N LYS A 150 11.72 12.34 -6.71
CA LYS A 150 12.87 12.85 -5.96
C LYS A 150 14.04 11.86 -5.94
N LEU A 151 13.89 10.69 -6.56
CA LEU A 151 14.89 9.63 -6.53
C LEU A 151 15.72 9.66 -7.82
N PRO A 152 17.03 9.35 -7.73
CA PRO A 152 17.88 9.13 -8.90
C PRO A 152 17.38 8.02 -9.82
N ASP A 153 17.70 8.11 -11.11
CA ASP A 153 17.25 7.14 -12.12
C ASP A 153 17.86 5.75 -11.95
N ASP A 154 18.99 5.58 -11.29
CA ASP A 154 19.61 4.28 -11.03
C ASP A 154 19.08 3.59 -9.77
N THR A 155 18.22 4.26 -9.00
CA THR A 155 17.63 3.77 -7.75
C THR A 155 16.97 2.38 -7.90
N VAL A 156 17.26 1.49 -6.95
CA VAL A 156 16.63 0.18 -6.78
C VAL A 156 15.50 0.28 -5.76
N VAL A 157 14.27 0.04 -6.21
CA VAL A 157 13.05 0.12 -5.39
C VAL A 157 12.44 -1.26 -5.21
N LEU A 158 12.18 -1.65 -3.96
CA LEU A 158 11.25 -2.76 -3.66
C LEU A 158 9.86 -2.22 -3.33
N VAL A 159 8.84 -2.92 -3.83
CA VAL A 159 7.43 -2.64 -3.57
C VAL A 159 6.84 -3.82 -2.83
N PHE A 160 6.44 -3.62 -1.58
CA PHE A 160 5.82 -4.60 -0.68
C PHE A 160 4.33 -4.32 -0.51
N LEU A 161 3.64 -4.11 -1.63
CA LEU A 161 2.18 -4.05 -1.71
C LEU A 161 1.65 -5.43 -2.06
N GLN A 162 0.43 -5.76 -1.63
CA GLN A 162 -0.25 -6.96 -2.15
C GLN A 162 -0.37 -6.87 -3.68
N LYS A 163 -0.27 -8.03 -4.36
CA LYS A 163 -0.31 -8.09 -5.84
C LYS A 163 -1.53 -7.38 -6.42
N PHE A 164 -2.69 -7.53 -5.78
CA PHE A 164 -3.93 -6.86 -6.19
C PHE A 164 -3.77 -5.34 -6.20
N HIS A 165 -3.35 -4.74 -5.07
CA HIS A 165 -3.13 -3.30 -4.96
C HIS A 165 -2.05 -2.81 -5.92
N TRP A 166 -0.93 -3.53 -6.04
CA TRP A 166 0.13 -3.11 -6.95
C TRP A 166 -0.31 -3.05 -8.41
N LEU A 167 -1.10 -4.01 -8.89
CA LEU A 167 -1.59 -4.00 -10.27
C LEU A 167 -2.41 -2.73 -10.57
N ASN A 168 -3.28 -2.35 -9.65
CA ASN A 168 -4.11 -1.17 -9.83
C ASN A 168 -3.33 0.15 -9.60
N VAL A 169 -2.42 0.19 -8.63
CA VAL A 169 -1.51 1.33 -8.42
C VAL A 169 -0.65 1.54 -9.67
N LYS A 170 -0.08 0.47 -10.23
CA LYS A 170 0.69 0.52 -11.47
C LYS A 170 -0.17 1.06 -12.62
N TYR A 171 -1.42 0.61 -12.73
CA TYR A 171 -2.36 1.16 -13.71
C TYR A 171 -2.55 2.67 -13.54
N GLN A 172 -2.76 3.18 -12.32
CA GLN A 172 -2.89 4.62 -12.08
C GLN A 172 -1.59 5.40 -12.33
N LEU A 173 -0.41 4.83 -12.04
CA LEU A 173 0.88 5.45 -12.32
C LEU A 173 1.14 5.59 -13.83
N GLN A 174 0.67 4.62 -14.62
CA GLN A 174 0.86 4.58 -16.08
C GLN A 174 -0.19 5.40 -16.84
N ASN A 175 -1.40 5.54 -16.29
CA ASN A 175 -2.51 6.19 -16.97
C ASN A 175 -2.86 7.52 -16.31
N LYS A 176 -2.70 8.63 -17.04
CA LYS A 176 -3.08 9.98 -16.57
C LYS A 176 -4.49 10.40 -17.03
N ASN A 177 -5.10 9.66 -17.95
CA ASN A 177 -6.40 9.98 -18.52
C ASN A 177 -7.54 9.60 -17.57
N LYS A 178 -8.35 10.58 -17.18
CA LYS A 178 -9.49 10.38 -16.27
C LYS A 178 -10.53 9.39 -16.83
N LYS A 179 -10.79 9.39 -18.14
CA LYS A 179 -11.74 8.48 -18.79
C LYS A 179 -11.27 7.03 -18.72
N ASP A 180 -9.97 6.78 -18.90
CA ASP A 180 -9.41 5.43 -18.83
C ASP A 180 -9.37 4.89 -17.40
N ILE A 181 -9.07 5.75 -16.43
CA ILE A 181 -9.18 5.41 -15.00
C ILE A 181 -10.64 5.11 -14.66
N PHE A 182 -11.58 5.96 -15.07
CA PHE A 182 -13.00 5.72 -14.87
C PHE A 182 -13.44 4.37 -15.46
N LYS A 183 -13.11 4.10 -16.73
CA LYS A 183 -13.49 2.86 -17.42
C LYS A 183 -12.93 1.63 -16.72
N TYR A 184 -11.68 1.70 -16.23
CA TYR A 184 -11.02 0.61 -15.52
C TYR A 184 -11.72 0.22 -14.22
N TYR A 185 -12.05 1.21 -13.40
CA TYR A 185 -12.64 1.01 -12.07
C TYR A 185 -14.16 0.83 -12.12
N PHE A 186 -14.85 1.62 -12.94
CA PHE A 186 -16.30 1.79 -12.88
C PHE A 186 -17.06 1.40 -14.15
N GLY A 187 -16.37 1.15 -15.27
CA GLY A 187 -17.01 0.86 -16.57
C GLY A 187 -17.83 -0.44 -16.63
N LYS A 188 -17.81 -1.27 -15.59
CA LYS A 188 -18.62 -2.50 -15.49
C LYS A 188 -19.91 -2.32 -14.68
N PHE A 189 -20.14 -1.17 -14.07
CA PHE A 189 -21.36 -0.94 -13.30
C PHE A 189 -22.46 -0.38 -14.19
N LYS A 190 -23.60 -1.09 -14.26
CA LYS A 190 -24.76 -0.66 -15.05
C LYS A 190 -25.29 0.69 -14.54
N GLY A 191 -25.54 1.60 -15.46
CA GLY A 191 -26.05 2.95 -15.16
C GLY A 191 -25.03 3.90 -14.55
N VAL A 192 -23.74 3.53 -14.54
CA VAL A 192 -22.66 4.42 -14.08
C VAL A 192 -21.89 4.96 -15.28
N SER A 193 -21.78 6.27 -15.37
CA SER A 193 -21.05 7.01 -16.40
C SER A 193 -20.10 8.01 -15.75
N ILE A 194 -19.16 8.55 -16.54
CA ILE A 194 -18.27 9.60 -16.04
C ILE A 194 -19.06 10.86 -15.66
N SER A 195 -20.19 11.13 -16.31
CA SER A 195 -21.02 12.31 -16.01
C SER A 195 -21.84 12.17 -14.72
N ASN A 196 -22.15 10.94 -14.28
CA ASN A 196 -23.00 10.72 -13.10
C ASN A 196 -22.29 10.06 -11.91
N ILE A 197 -20.97 9.81 -12.00
CA ILE A 197 -20.24 9.07 -10.96
C ILE A 197 -20.30 9.74 -9.59
N ASN A 198 -20.22 11.08 -9.51
CA ASN A 198 -20.32 11.80 -8.23
C ASN A 198 -21.68 11.57 -7.58
N LYS A 199 -22.78 11.80 -8.32
CA LYS A 199 -24.14 11.51 -7.85
C LYS A 199 -24.30 10.05 -7.42
N THR A 200 -23.76 9.11 -8.21
CA THR A 200 -23.83 7.68 -7.88
C THR A 200 -23.06 7.33 -6.62
N VAL A 201 -21.91 7.97 -6.37
CA VAL A 201 -21.15 7.82 -5.13
C VAL A 201 -21.95 8.38 -3.96
N ASP A 202 -22.53 9.56 -4.10
CA ASP A 202 -23.33 10.19 -3.04
C ASP A 202 -24.56 9.36 -2.64
N GLU A 203 -25.21 8.73 -3.62
CA GLU A 203 -26.41 7.91 -3.40
C GLU A 203 -26.10 6.51 -2.84
N ARG A 204 -24.97 5.90 -3.24
CA ARG A 204 -24.71 4.47 -3.02
C ARG A 204 -23.58 4.16 -2.04
N CYS A 205 -22.85 5.17 -1.56
CA CYS A 205 -21.71 4.96 -0.67
C CYS A 205 -21.95 5.50 0.75
N PRO A 206 -21.28 4.91 1.77
CA PRO A 206 -21.32 5.45 3.12
C PRO A 206 -20.79 6.88 3.18
N LYS A 207 -21.38 7.74 4.03
CA LYS A 207 -20.96 9.15 4.23
C LYS A 207 -19.46 9.32 4.48
N LYS A 208 -18.84 8.40 5.23
CA LYS A 208 -17.38 8.41 5.47
C LYS A 208 -16.58 8.26 4.17
N LEU A 209 -17.04 7.42 3.24
CA LEU A 209 -16.38 7.18 1.95
C LEU A 209 -16.55 8.38 1.01
N ILE A 210 -17.74 9.01 1.01
CA ILE A 210 -18.01 10.23 0.24
C ILE A 210 -17.03 11.35 0.62
N LYS A 211 -16.73 11.53 1.91
CA LYS A 211 -15.72 12.51 2.35
C LYS A 211 -14.34 12.27 1.72
N PHE A 212 -13.94 11.01 1.60
CA PHE A 212 -12.68 10.66 0.93
C PHE A 212 -12.76 10.78 -0.59
N TRP A 213 -13.92 10.48 -1.18
CA TRP A 213 -14.18 10.70 -2.59
C TRP A 213 -13.97 12.17 -2.95
N ASN A 214 -14.63 13.08 -2.24
CA ASN A 214 -14.50 14.52 -2.48
C ASN A 214 -13.08 15.05 -2.27
N LYS A 215 -12.31 14.42 -1.36
CA LYS A 215 -10.92 14.82 -1.07
C LYS A 215 -9.90 14.30 -2.08
N TYR A 216 -10.04 13.06 -2.53
CA TYR A 216 -8.98 12.36 -3.28
C TYR A 216 -9.36 12.00 -4.71
N SER A 217 -10.66 11.94 -5.03
CA SER A 217 -11.08 11.67 -6.40
C SER A 217 -10.66 12.83 -7.30
N LYS A 218 -10.00 12.50 -8.41
CA LYS A 218 -9.65 13.44 -9.49
C LYS A 218 -10.29 13.00 -10.81
N LEU A 219 -11.40 12.26 -10.76
CA LEU A 219 -12.05 11.70 -11.96
C LEU A 219 -12.91 12.71 -12.72
N ILE A 220 -13.30 13.80 -12.06
CA ILE A 220 -13.98 14.96 -12.63
C ILE A 220 -13.20 16.17 -12.17
#